data_AF-C7P9K6-F1
#
_entry.id   AF-C7P9K6-F1
#
_cell.length_a   1.000
_cell.length_b   1.000
_cell.length_c   1.000
_cell.angle_alpha   90.00
_cell.angle_beta   90.00
_cell.angle_gamma   90.00
#
_symmetry.space_group_name_H-M   'P 1'
#
loop_
_entity.id
_entity.type
_entity.pdbx_description
1 polymer ?
#
loop_
_entity_poly.entity_id
_entity_poly.type
_entity_poly.pdbx_seq_one_letter_code
_entity_poly.pdbx_strand_id
1 'polypeptide(L)'
;MIPIDGFTKEILMHGLSRIMVEDFDEIDNTTLAEIFKNYVYGFKEKLKNAGSSKLSRNDKESYKKTYQNWFNTIPPEEYTSLMLDIIEKTINLLEGNKIDAKKSLRAIKVGKNSVDFGIPYNGSYAILPAIIKQVEYYEFLSEFLTPTTGKKSMINLDPIWFSILAIGFLTCFAGYYGGKYYLMLKNDIERYYLAIKYGMEEEKYELLEILEDLEILTDINIQKRFSLEVEEIYELLLSMELAKKKASGKVFPITLYVIELSGNVYLAKNVLELDLRNSLNFMKKYIDRIKNYSMFESSDAKIPLEELLYLALKELKNPINEDNENLAYIMVKDLYRAINSGKVEILENTLYLLLRKGHSILSSKSSSKSKLNLEKTFKSFAKEGNIISILEGIL
;
A
#
# COMPACT_ATOMS: atom_id res chain seq x y z
N MET A 1 -9.52 13.12 19.62
CA MET A 1 -8.09 12.83 19.43
C MET A 1 -7.81 11.48 20.06
N ILE A 2 -7.27 10.54 19.28
CA ILE A 2 -6.94 9.20 19.74
C ILE A 2 -5.70 9.29 20.65
N PRO A 3 -5.71 8.72 21.87
CA PRO A 3 -4.63 8.91 22.84
C PRO A 3 -3.46 7.92 22.66
N ILE A 4 -3.08 7.67 21.40
CA ILE A 4 -1.92 6.90 20.95
C ILE A 4 -1.33 7.58 19.70
N ASP A 5 -0.06 7.33 19.42
CA ASP A 5 0.67 7.86 18.26
C ASP A 5 1.24 6.72 17.41
N GLY A 6 1.96 7.07 16.33
CA GLY A 6 2.72 6.13 15.51
C GLY A 6 1.88 5.25 14.57
N PHE A 7 2.49 4.15 14.12
CA PHE A 7 1.95 3.22 13.13
C PHE A 7 0.53 2.72 13.46
N THR A 8 0.26 2.44 14.73
CA THR A 8 -1.02 1.96 15.23
C THR A 8 -2.10 3.04 15.11
N LYS A 9 -1.75 4.30 15.42
CA LYS A 9 -2.65 5.43 15.23
C LYS A 9 -3.01 5.57 13.75
N GLU A 10 -2.03 5.52 12.87
CA GLU A 10 -2.26 5.68 11.43
C GLU A 10 -3.16 4.58 10.88
N ILE A 11 -2.97 3.30 11.25
CA ILE A 11 -3.89 2.23 10.85
C ILE A 11 -5.30 2.49 11.37
N LEU A 12 -5.46 2.85 12.64
CA LEU A 12 -6.78 3.17 13.20
C LEU A 12 -7.43 4.34 12.47
N MET A 13 -6.66 5.37 12.11
CA MET A 13 -7.15 6.54 11.39
C MET A 13 -7.64 6.18 9.98
N HIS A 14 -6.98 5.24 9.28
CA HIS A 14 -7.50 4.70 8.02
C HIS A 14 -8.79 3.91 8.20
N GLY A 15 -8.95 3.22 9.33
CA GLY A 15 -10.19 2.54 9.67
C GLY A 15 -11.32 3.52 9.96
N LEU A 16 -11.01 4.56 10.72
CA LEU A 16 -11.96 5.60 11.08
C LEU A 16 -12.30 6.50 9.90
N SER A 17 -11.39 6.80 8.97
CA SER A 17 -11.68 7.66 7.81
C SER A 17 -12.83 7.10 6.98
N ARG A 18 -12.97 5.78 6.92
CA ARG A 18 -14.08 5.06 6.30
C ARG A 18 -15.43 5.22 7.02
N ILE A 19 -15.40 5.68 8.27
CA ILE A 19 -16.56 6.00 9.12
C ILE A 19 -16.78 7.52 9.17
N MET A 20 -15.72 8.32 9.17
CA MET A 20 -15.73 9.79 9.34
C MET A 20 -16.37 10.56 8.18
N VAL A 21 -16.51 9.92 7.02
CA VAL A 21 -17.30 10.46 5.91
C VAL A 21 -18.79 10.56 6.31
N GLU A 22 -19.22 9.78 7.30
CA GLU A 22 -20.55 9.85 7.92
C GLU A 22 -20.50 10.66 9.23
N ASP A 23 -21.59 11.34 9.60
CA ASP A 23 -21.64 12.14 10.83
C ASP A 23 -21.54 11.24 12.08
N PHE A 24 -20.44 11.37 12.83
CA PHE A 24 -20.13 10.58 14.01
C PHE A 24 -21.21 10.63 15.11
N ASP A 25 -21.97 11.72 15.19
CA ASP A 25 -23.02 11.86 16.21
C ASP A 25 -24.32 11.12 15.84
N GLU A 26 -24.47 10.77 14.57
CA GLU A 26 -25.59 10.02 13.99
C GLU A 26 -25.32 8.51 13.86
N ILE A 27 -24.11 8.05 14.20
CA ILE A 27 -23.75 6.63 14.11
C ILE A 27 -24.44 5.82 15.22
N ASP A 28 -25.45 5.05 14.82
CA ASP A 28 -26.05 3.99 15.61
C ASP A 28 -25.55 2.60 15.18
N ASN A 29 -26.13 1.55 15.75
CA ASN A 29 -25.76 0.16 15.43
C ASN A 29 -26.02 -0.20 13.97
N THR A 30 -27.13 0.28 13.40
CA THR A 30 -27.55 -0.03 12.03
C THR A 30 -26.63 0.66 11.04
N THR A 31 -26.38 1.96 11.23
CA THR A 31 -25.47 2.75 10.39
C THR A 31 -24.06 2.14 10.39
N LEU A 32 -23.52 1.82 11.57
CA LEU A 32 -22.17 1.25 11.65
C LEU A 32 -22.08 -0.15 11.01
N ALA A 33 -23.11 -0.98 11.19
CA ALA A 33 -23.17 -2.29 10.56
C ALA A 33 -23.19 -2.20 9.03
N GLU A 34 -23.95 -1.25 8.47
CA GLU A 34 -24.02 -1.01 7.04
C GLU A 34 -22.68 -0.51 6.48
N ILE A 35 -22.04 0.45 7.14
CA ILE A 35 -20.69 0.91 6.80
C ILE A 35 -19.74 -0.28 6.74
N PHE A 36 -19.70 -1.13 7.78
CA PHE A 36 -18.83 -2.30 7.80
C PHE A 36 -19.14 -3.29 6.66
N LYS A 37 -20.41 -3.56 6.39
CA LYS A 37 -20.84 -4.45 5.29
C LYS A 37 -20.35 -3.97 3.93
N ASN A 38 -20.41 -2.67 3.66
CA ASN A 38 -19.99 -2.07 2.40
C ASN A 38 -18.50 -2.37 2.11
N TYR A 39 -17.65 -2.42 3.14
CA TYR A 39 -16.23 -2.74 2.97
C TYR A 39 -15.93 -4.25 2.92
N VAL A 40 -16.69 -5.09 3.63
CA VAL A 40 -16.46 -6.54 3.68
C VAL A 40 -16.45 -7.16 2.28
N TYR A 41 -17.38 -6.78 1.41
CA TYR A 41 -17.42 -7.33 0.05
C TYR A 41 -16.17 -6.97 -0.76
N GLY A 42 -15.76 -5.70 -0.75
CA GLY A 42 -14.54 -5.25 -1.41
C GLY A 42 -13.29 -5.97 -0.88
N PHE A 43 -13.17 -6.10 0.45
CA PHE A 43 -12.05 -6.83 1.05
C PHE A 43 -12.03 -8.32 0.70
N LYS A 44 -13.18 -8.98 0.63
CA LYS A 44 -13.26 -10.39 0.17
C LYS A 44 -12.68 -10.56 -1.23
N GLU A 45 -13.09 -9.71 -2.16
CA GLU A 45 -12.58 -9.74 -3.53
C GLU A 45 -11.07 -9.44 -3.58
N LYS A 46 -10.64 -8.40 -2.86
CA LYS A 46 -9.22 -7.99 -2.75
C LYS A 46 -8.34 -9.11 -2.20
N LEU A 47 -8.80 -9.85 -1.18
CA LEU A 47 -8.00 -10.85 -0.48
C LEU A 47 -7.83 -12.18 -1.23
N LYS A 48 -8.62 -12.48 -2.28
CA LYS A 48 -8.55 -13.75 -3.03
C LYS A 48 -7.13 -14.09 -3.52
N ASN A 49 -6.34 -13.09 -3.88
CA ASN A 49 -4.99 -13.26 -4.44
C ASN A 49 -3.88 -12.63 -3.59
N ALA A 50 -4.20 -12.14 -2.38
CA ALA A 50 -3.29 -11.29 -1.63
C ALA A 50 -2.34 -12.04 -0.69
N GLY A 51 -2.67 -13.29 -0.33
CA GLY A 51 -1.91 -14.10 0.63
C GLY A 51 -1.95 -13.55 2.06
N SER A 52 -1.40 -14.30 3.02
CA SER A 52 -1.19 -13.86 4.40
C SER A 52 -0.18 -14.78 5.11
N SER A 53 0.41 -14.30 6.20
CA SER A 53 1.06 -15.15 7.19
C SER A 53 0.05 -15.72 8.18
N LYS A 54 0.49 -16.78 8.88
CA LYS A 54 -0.21 -17.34 10.03
C LYS A 54 -0.11 -16.41 11.24
N LEU A 55 -1.11 -16.48 12.11
CA LEU A 55 -1.08 -15.83 13.41
C LEU A 55 0.16 -16.28 14.21
N SER A 56 0.78 -15.34 14.91
CA SER A 56 1.82 -15.67 15.89
C SER A 56 1.23 -16.58 16.98
N ARG A 57 2.09 -17.37 17.65
CA ARG A 57 1.64 -18.26 18.74
C ARG A 57 0.88 -17.49 19.83
N ASN A 58 1.41 -16.34 20.24
CA ASN A 58 0.80 -15.50 21.28
C ASN A 58 -0.56 -14.96 20.85
N ASP A 59 -0.68 -14.50 19.60
CA ASP A 59 -1.96 -14.03 19.05
C ASP A 59 -2.97 -15.18 18.95
N LYS A 60 -2.54 -16.37 18.49
CA LYS A 60 -3.41 -17.55 18.41
C LYS A 60 -3.97 -17.94 19.79
N GLU A 61 -3.12 -17.97 20.82
CA GLU A 61 -3.54 -18.29 22.18
C GLU A 61 -4.47 -17.22 22.76
N SER A 62 -4.14 -15.93 22.58
CA SER A 62 -4.94 -14.81 23.06
C SER A 62 -6.31 -14.75 22.37
N TYR A 63 -6.34 -14.76 21.04
CA TYR A 63 -7.57 -14.65 20.28
C TYR A 63 -8.45 -15.88 20.39
N LYS A 64 -7.90 -17.08 20.63
CA LYS A 64 -8.73 -18.26 20.95
C LYS A 64 -9.63 -17.99 22.15
N LYS A 65 -9.10 -17.39 23.21
CA LYS A 65 -9.89 -17.04 24.40
C LYS A 65 -10.90 -15.93 24.10
N THR A 66 -10.45 -14.85 23.45
CA THR A 66 -11.32 -13.71 23.12
C THR A 66 -12.47 -14.09 22.19
N TYR A 67 -12.20 -14.86 21.13
CA TYR A 67 -13.22 -15.35 20.20
C TYR A 67 -14.20 -16.32 20.84
N GLN A 68 -13.72 -17.19 21.74
CA GLN A 68 -14.60 -18.08 22.49
C GLN A 68 -15.58 -17.26 23.35
N ASN A 69 -15.10 -16.19 23.99
CA ASN A 69 -15.93 -15.32 24.81
C ASN A 69 -16.90 -14.45 23.99
N TRP A 70 -16.42 -13.86 22.89
CA TRP A 70 -17.21 -12.92 22.09
C TRP A 70 -18.19 -13.64 21.15
N PHE A 71 -17.76 -14.72 20.53
CA PHE A 71 -18.47 -15.31 19.39
C PHE A 71 -18.77 -16.80 19.55
N ASN A 72 -18.29 -17.44 20.63
CA ASN A 72 -18.37 -18.89 20.83
C ASN A 72 -17.80 -19.69 19.64
N THR A 73 -16.71 -19.17 19.05
CA THR A 73 -16.00 -19.79 17.91
C THR A 73 -14.49 -19.70 18.10
N ILE A 74 -13.74 -20.33 17.20
CA ILE A 74 -12.26 -20.26 17.14
C ILE A 74 -11.87 -19.20 16.08
N PRO A 75 -10.78 -18.42 16.29
CA PRO A 75 -10.33 -17.45 15.30
C PRO A 75 -9.75 -18.15 14.05
N PRO A 76 -9.76 -17.47 12.89
CA PRO A 76 -9.01 -17.90 11.70
C PRO A 76 -7.51 -18.05 11.98
N GLU A 77 -6.81 -18.81 11.12
CA GLU A 77 -5.38 -19.09 11.30
C GLU A 77 -4.44 -18.01 10.73
N GLU A 78 -4.94 -17.14 9.85
CA GLU A 78 -4.16 -16.13 9.12
C GLU A 78 -4.62 -14.72 9.48
N TYR A 79 -3.71 -13.74 9.47
CA TYR A 79 -4.04 -12.36 9.86
C TYR A 79 -5.10 -11.72 8.96
N THR A 80 -5.02 -11.84 7.64
CA THR A 80 -6.03 -11.21 6.76
C THR A 80 -7.41 -11.83 6.98
N SER A 81 -7.49 -13.14 7.18
CA SER A 81 -8.74 -13.83 7.53
C SER A 81 -9.25 -13.41 8.91
N LEU A 82 -8.37 -13.26 9.90
CA LEU A 82 -8.74 -12.74 11.22
C LEU A 82 -9.35 -11.34 11.12
N MET A 83 -8.71 -10.43 10.38
CA MET A 83 -9.18 -9.06 10.18
C MET A 83 -10.55 -9.03 9.48
N LEU A 84 -10.76 -9.87 8.48
CA LEU A 84 -12.05 -9.93 7.80
C LEU A 84 -13.15 -10.50 8.72
N ASP A 85 -12.85 -11.62 9.38
CA ASP A 85 -13.81 -12.34 10.22
C ASP A 85 -14.24 -11.52 11.45
N ILE A 86 -13.34 -10.73 12.06
CA ILE A 86 -13.73 -9.86 13.18
C ILE A 86 -14.76 -8.80 12.76
N ILE A 87 -14.63 -8.25 11.54
CA ILE A 87 -15.59 -7.28 10.99
C ILE A 87 -16.95 -7.97 10.81
N GLU A 88 -16.99 -9.14 10.18
CA GLU A 88 -18.22 -9.90 9.93
C GLU A 88 -18.94 -10.30 11.23
N LYS A 89 -18.19 -10.78 12.22
CA LYS A 89 -18.77 -11.14 13.51
C LYS A 89 -19.26 -9.93 14.29
N THR A 90 -18.57 -8.79 14.17
CA THR A 90 -19.01 -7.53 14.80
C THR A 90 -20.28 -6.98 14.15
N ILE A 91 -20.42 -7.08 12.82
CA ILE A 91 -21.69 -6.78 12.13
C ILE A 91 -22.84 -7.55 12.76
N ASN A 92 -22.70 -8.86 12.96
CA ASN A 92 -23.75 -9.69 13.58
C ASN A 92 -24.08 -9.23 15.01
N LEU A 93 -23.09 -8.77 15.78
CA LEU A 93 -23.32 -8.22 17.13
C LEU A 93 -24.07 -6.89 17.10
N LEU A 94 -23.77 -6.02 16.13
CA LEU A 94 -24.43 -4.73 15.93
C LEU A 94 -25.90 -4.95 15.52
N GLU A 95 -26.15 -5.76 14.50
CA GLU A 95 -27.51 -6.07 14.03
C GLU A 95 -28.36 -6.79 15.10
N GLY A 96 -27.71 -7.64 15.90
CA GLY A 96 -28.34 -8.30 17.05
C GLY A 96 -28.53 -7.40 18.27
N ASN A 97 -28.15 -6.12 18.21
CA ASN A 97 -28.15 -5.16 19.33
C ASN A 97 -27.46 -5.71 20.60
N LYS A 98 -26.42 -6.52 20.43
CA LYS A 98 -25.63 -7.13 21.52
C LYS A 98 -24.54 -6.20 22.05
N ILE A 99 -24.13 -5.24 21.21
CA ILE A 99 -23.20 -4.18 21.54
C ILE A 99 -23.82 -2.83 21.16
N ASP A 100 -23.22 -1.73 21.64
CA ASP A 100 -23.71 -0.37 21.43
C ASP A 100 -22.60 0.45 20.78
N ALA A 101 -22.80 0.77 19.49
CA ALA A 101 -21.86 1.52 18.65
C ALA A 101 -21.48 2.84 19.28
N LYS A 102 -22.48 3.66 19.62
CA LYS A 102 -22.29 5.01 20.14
C LYS A 102 -21.57 5.01 21.48
N LYS A 103 -21.92 4.10 22.38
CA LYS A 103 -21.21 3.96 23.67
C LYS A 103 -19.78 3.49 23.49
N SER A 104 -19.52 2.52 22.61
CA SER A 104 -18.18 2.01 22.34
C SER A 104 -17.26 3.08 21.74
N LEU A 105 -17.71 3.78 20.69
CA LEU A 105 -16.93 4.82 20.02
C LEU A 105 -16.55 5.98 20.96
N ARG A 106 -17.36 6.25 21.98
CA ARG A 106 -17.11 7.30 22.98
C ARG A 106 -16.32 6.82 24.20
N ALA A 107 -16.16 5.50 24.39
CA ALA A 107 -15.54 4.92 25.57
C ALA A 107 -14.05 4.65 25.36
N ILE A 108 -13.21 5.68 25.46
CA ILE A 108 -11.75 5.50 25.48
C ILE A 108 -11.23 5.73 26.90
N LYS A 109 -10.61 4.71 27.49
CA LYS A 109 -10.03 4.79 28.84
C LYS A 109 -8.51 4.75 28.78
N VAL A 110 -7.90 5.77 29.38
CA VAL A 110 -6.45 5.93 29.46
C VAL A 110 -5.99 5.49 30.85
N GLY A 111 -5.40 4.30 30.92
CA GLY A 111 -4.76 3.78 32.13
C GLY A 111 -3.26 4.14 32.20
N LYS A 112 -2.62 3.72 33.29
CA LYS A 112 -1.17 3.95 33.53
C LYS A 112 -0.29 3.25 32.48
N ASN A 113 -0.63 2.01 32.11
CA ASN A 113 0.13 1.18 31.18
C ASN A 113 -0.71 0.62 30.01
N SER A 114 -1.98 1.01 29.91
CA SER A 114 -2.90 0.54 28.88
C SER A 114 -3.80 1.64 28.33
N VAL A 115 -4.22 1.50 27.08
CA VAL A 115 -5.40 2.18 26.52
C VAL A 115 -6.45 1.13 26.22
N ASP A 116 -7.64 1.34 26.75
CA ASP A 116 -8.80 0.52 26.41
C ASP A 116 -9.71 1.32 25.47
N PHE A 117 -9.89 0.80 24.26
CA PHE A 117 -10.79 1.33 23.26
C PHE A 117 -12.11 0.54 23.29
N GLY A 118 -13.17 1.23 23.67
CA GLY A 118 -14.52 0.70 23.77
C GLY A 118 -14.84 0.01 25.10
N ILE A 119 -15.88 -0.83 25.07
CA ILE A 119 -16.48 -1.45 26.25
C ILE A 119 -16.23 -2.95 26.19
N PRO A 120 -15.76 -3.61 27.27
CA PRO A 120 -15.43 -5.03 27.20
C PRO A 120 -16.70 -5.83 26.94
N TYR A 121 -16.70 -6.62 25.87
CA TYR A 121 -17.81 -7.50 25.54
C TYR A 121 -17.60 -8.88 26.18
N ASN A 122 -18.61 -9.38 26.87
CA ASN A 122 -18.54 -10.62 27.68
C ASN A 122 -17.31 -10.66 28.62
N GLY A 123 -16.98 -9.51 29.22
CA GLY A 123 -15.89 -9.38 30.19
C GLY A 123 -14.48 -9.45 29.61
N SER A 124 -14.31 -9.39 28.28
CA SER A 124 -13.00 -9.43 27.64
C SER A 124 -12.78 -8.37 26.57
N TYR A 125 -11.51 -7.99 26.43
CA TYR A 125 -10.96 -7.23 25.32
C TYR A 125 -10.10 -8.14 24.41
N ALA A 126 -9.89 -7.72 23.17
CA ALA A 126 -8.81 -8.21 22.33
C ALA A 126 -7.56 -7.36 22.57
N ILE A 127 -6.38 -7.97 22.50
CA ILE A 127 -5.12 -7.22 22.45
C ILE A 127 -4.84 -6.79 21.00
N LEU A 128 -4.00 -5.78 20.82
CA LEU A 128 -3.51 -5.40 19.50
C LEU A 128 -2.73 -6.55 18.81
N PRO A 129 -2.99 -6.87 17.53
CA PRO A 129 -2.27 -7.89 16.78
C PRO A 129 -0.76 -7.66 16.74
N ALA A 130 0.02 -8.75 16.86
CA ALA A 130 1.47 -8.69 16.89
C ALA A 130 2.05 -8.04 15.61
N ILE A 131 1.43 -8.27 14.45
CA ILE A 131 1.82 -7.65 13.18
C ILE A 131 1.72 -6.12 13.17
N ILE A 132 0.95 -5.52 14.08
CA ILE A 132 0.86 -4.07 14.27
C ILE A 132 1.69 -3.65 15.48
N LYS A 133 1.46 -4.31 16.63
CA LYS A 133 2.11 -4.01 17.90
C LYS A 133 3.64 -4.10 17.85
N GLN A 134 4.18 -5.14 17.20
CA GLN A 134 5.63 -5.34 17.15
C GLN A 134 6.28 -4.35 16.18
N VAL A 135 5.65 -4.07 15.04
CA VAL A 135 6.14 -3.09 14.07
C VAL A 135 6.29 -1.73 14.74
N GLU A 136 5.25 -1.25 15.43
CA GLU A 136 5.29 -0.03 16.25
C GLU A 136 6.48 -0.05 17.22
N TYR A 137 6.62 -1.11 18.01
CA TYR A 137 7.64 -1.17 19.06
C TYR A 137 9.07 -1.09 18.51
N TYR A 138 9.33 -1.67 17.34
CA TYR A 138 10.68 -1.72 16.76
C TYR A 138 11.00 -0.58 15.81
N GLU A 139 9.99 0.07 15.22
CA GLU A 139 10.19 1.32 14.46
C GLU A 139 10.85 2.39 15.35
N PHE A 140 10.33 2.59 16.56
CA PHE A 140 10.86 3.53 17.56
C PHE A 140 12.25 3.15 18.13
N LEU A 141 12.72 1.91 17.92
CA LEU A 141 14.04 1.46 18.39
C LEU A 141 15.16 1.70 17.37
N SER A 142 14.83 2.04 16.13
CA SER A 142 15.82 2.29 15.07
C SER A 142 16.48 3.68 15.17
N GLU A 143 15.92 4.59 15.97
CA GLU A 143 16.49 5.90 16.30
C GLU A 143 17.29 5.88 17.62
N PHE A 144 18.47 5.23 17.66
CA PHE A 144 19.59 5.43 18.62
C PHE A 144 19.33 5.67 20.14
N LEU A 145 18.14 5.45 20.67
CA LEU A 145 17.77 5.70 22.06
C LEU A 145 16.97 4.51 22.61
N THR A 146 17.26 4.22 23.88
CA THR A 146 16.57 3.24 24.74
C THR A 146 15.07 3.16 24.45
N PRO A 147 14.45 1.96 24.51
CA PRO A 147 13.01 1.80 24.41
C PRO A 147 12.36 2.62 25.51
N THR A 148 11.93 3.83 25.20
CA THR A 148 10.72 4.33 25.82
C THR A 148 9.64 3.49 25.17
N THR A 149 9.30 2.37 25.79
CA THR A 149 7.96 1.78 25.69
C THR A 149 7.02 2.92 25.33
N GLY A 150 6.39 2.88 24.14
CA GLY A 150 5.35 3.84 23.81
C GLY A 150 4.49 4.03 25.07
N LYS A 151 4.15 5.26 25.43
CA LYS A 151 3.73 5.67 26.80
C LYS A 151 2.72 4.73 27.50
N LYS A 152 2.07 3.81 26.78
CA LYS A 152 1.33 2.64 27.29
C LYS A 152 1.69 1.34 26.54
N SER A 153 2.02 0.30 27.29
CA SER A 153 2.47 -1.01 26.79
C SER A 153 1.39 -1.94 26.20
N MET A 154 0.11 -1.65 26.44
CA MET A 154 -1.02 -2.50 26.04
C MET A 154 -2.16 -1.67 25.44
N ILE A 155 -2.57 -2.02 24.22
CA ILE A 155 -3.76 -1.47 23.59
C ILE A 155 -4.79 -2.61 23.56
N ASN A 156 -5.94 -2.35 24.18
CA ASN A 156 -7.06 -3.27 24.30
C ASN A 156 -8.23 -2.74 23.46
N LEU A 157 -8.84 -3.61 22.68
CA LEU A 157 -9.87 -3.27 21.70
C LEU A 157 -11.13 -4.10 22.02
N ASP A 158 -12.29 -3.46 21.99
CA ASP A 158 -13.56 -4.18 21.92
C ASP A 158 -13.86 -4.63 20.47
N PRO A 159 -14.98 -5.33 20.21
CA PRO A 159 -15.30 -5.79 18.85
C PRO A 159 -15.37 -4.66 17.81
N ILE A 160 -15.91 -3.49 18.18
CA ILE A 160 -16.04 -2.35 17.26
C ILE A 160 -14.68 -1.76 16.95
N TRP A 161 -13.87 -1.46 17.95
CA TRP A 161 -12.54 -0.88 17.74
C TRP A 161 -11.57 -1.85 17.06
N PHE A 162 -11.71 -3.16 17.29
CA PHE A 162 -10.95 -4.14 16.53
C PHE A 162 -11.42 -4.18 15.07
N SER A 163 -12.72 -4.09 14.80
CA SER A 163 -13.22 -3.99 13.42
C SER A 163 -12.74 -2.73 12.71
N ILE A 164 -12.67 -1.60 13.40
CA ILE A 164 -12.10 -0.35 12.87
C ILE A 164 -10.62 -0.53 12.52
N LEU A 165 -9.83 -1.08 13.43
CA LEU A 165 -8.43 -1.41 13.17
C LEU A 165 -8.29 -2.35 11.96
N ALA A 166 -9.15 -3.37 11.87
CA ALA A 166 -9.14 -4.34 10.79
C ALA A 166 -9.47 -3.70 9.44
N ILE A 167 -10.46 -2.80 9.37
CA ILE A 167 -10.78 -2.01 8.17
C ILE A 167 -9.58 -1.17 7.78
N GLY A 168 -8.94 -0.50 8.74
CA GLY A 168 -7.73 0.29 8.50
C GLY A 168 -6.60 -0.55 7.93
N PHE A 169 -6.33 -1.70 8.54
CA PHE A 169 -5.30 -2.64 8.09
C PHE A 169 -5.56 -3.12 6.66
N LEU A 170 -6.79 -3.57 6.36
CA LEU A 170 -7.16 -4.08 5.04
C LEU A 170 -7.23 -2.98 3.96
N THR A 171 -7.55 -1.75 4.35
CA THR A 171 -7.47 -0.58 3.48
C THR A 171 -6.02 -0.32 3.06
N CYS A 172 -5.09 -0.35 4.01
CA CYS A 172 -3.66 -0.12 3.76
C CYS A 172 -2.95 -1.35 3.15
N PHE A 173 -3.59 -2.52 3.14
CA PHE A 173 -2.95 -3.77 2.75
C PHE A 173 -2.67 -3.84 1.25
N ALA A 174 -1.39 -3.81 0.90
CA ALA A 174 -0.86 -3.90 -0.47
C ALA A 174 -0.36 -5.32 -0.83
N GLY A 175 -0.58 -6.31 0.04
CA GLY A 175 -0.34 -7.72 -0.24
C GLY A 175 0.71 -8.38 0.64
N TYR A 176 0.75 -9.71 0.57
CA TYR A 176 1.72 -10.56 1.25
C TYR A 176 2.42 -11.47 0.23
N TYR A 177 3.67 -11.17 -0.08
CA TYR A 177 4.47 -11.92 -1.05
C TYR A 177 5.96 -11.92 -0.65
N GLY A 178 6.64 -13.02 -0.98
CA GLY A 178 8.03 -13.22 -0.56
C GLY A 178 8.21 -13.31 0.97
N GLY A 179 7.17 -13.70 1.71
CA GLY A 179 7.20 -13.77 3.18
C GLY A 179 7.07 -12.41 3.89
N LYS A 180 6.70 -11.35 3.16
CA LYS A 180 6.63 -9.99 3.68
C LYS A 180 5.26 -9.38 3.43
N TYR A 181 4.78 -8.60 4.41
CA TYR A 181 3.63 -7.72 4.26
C TYR A 181 4.06 -6.39 3.69
N TYR A 182 3.24 -5.86 2.79
CA TYR A 182 3.36 -4.51 2.27
C TYR A 182 2.14 -3.73 2.74
N LEU A 183 2.37 -2.69 3.55
CA LEU A 183 1.32 -1.80 4.03
C LEU A 183 1.61 -0.37 3.57
N MET A 184 0.62 0.26 2.96
CA MET A 184 0.70 1.60 2.39
C MET A 184 -0.20 2.53 3.17
N LEU A 185 0.40 3.48 3.89
CA LEU A 185 -0.30 4.35 4.84
C LEU A 185 -0.18 5.81 4.41
N LYS A 186 -1.32 6.48 4.24
CA LYS A 186 -1.38 7.93 4.12
C LYS A 186 -1.27 8.54 5.51
N ASN A 187 -0.17 9.24 5.76
CA ASN A 187 0.00 9.99 7.00
C ASN A 187 -0.95 11.19 7.05
N ASP A 188 -1.25 11.65 8.27
CA ASP A 188 -2.04 12.84 8.59
C ASP A 188 -3.53 12.74 8.20
N ILE A 189 -4.10 11.53 8.09
CA ILE A 189 -5.55 11.37 7.86
C ILE A 189 -6.38 12.08 8.95
N GLU A 190 -5.87 12.16 10.18
CA GLU A 190 -6.54 12.86 11.29
C GLU A 190 -6.84 14.33 10.98
N ARG A 191 -6.06 14.98 10.10
CA ARG A 191 -6.33 16.37 9.71
C ARG A 191 -7.70 16.53 9.04
N TYR A 192 -8.07 15.59 8.17
CA TYR A 192 -9.34 15.60 7.46
C TYR A 192 -10.49 15.39 8.42
N TYR A 193 -10.33 14.48 9.39
CA TYR A 193 -11.32 14.28 10.44
C TYR A 193 -11.63 15.58 11.20
N LEU A 194 -10.57 16.28 11.63
CA LEU A 194 -10.73 17.54 12.36
C LEU A 194 -11.41 18.58 11.47
N ALA A 195 -10.99 18.73 10.22
CA ALA A 195 -11.54 19.72 9.31
C ALA A 195 -13.03 19.47 9.00
N ILE A 196 -13.41 18.23 8.69
CA ILE A 196 -14.82 17.82 8.47
C ILE A 196 -15.65 18.12 9.71
N LYS A 197 -15.14 17.78 10.89
CA LYS A 197 -15.83 18.07 12.16
C LYS A 197 -16.04 19.57 12.41
N TYR A 198 -15.16 20.43 11.89
CA TYR A 198 -15.30 21.89 11.96
C TYR A 198 -16.10 22.50 10.79
N GLY A 199 -16.72 21.67 9.93
CA GLY A 199 -17.63 22.11 8.87
C GLY A 199 -16.97 22.39 7.52
N MET A 200 -15.76 21.91 7.29
CA MET A 200 -15.07 22.04 6.00
C MET A 200 -15.43 20.87 5.07
N GLU A 201 -16.53 20.97 4.34
CA GLU A 201 -17.01 19.90 3.45
C GLU A 201 -16.07 19.63 2.26
N GLU A 202 -15.30 20.61 1.76
CA GLU A 202 -14.32 20.36 0.70
C GLU A 202 -13.28 19.27 1.07
N GLU A 203 -12.89 19.21 2.34
CA GLU A 203 -11.92 18.26 2.88
C GLU A 203 -12.48 16.82 2.86
N LYS A 204 -13.80 16.66 2.91
CA LYS A 204 -14.47 15.36 2.75
C LYS A 204 -14.27 14.82 1.34
N TYR A 205 -14.44 15.65 0.32
CA TYR A 205 -14.24 15.24 -1.08
C TYR A 205 -12.77 14.92 -1.36
N GLU A 206 -11.86 15.71 -0.81
CA GLU A 206 -10.42 15.42 -0.92
C GLU A 206 -10.05 14.10 -0.26
N LEU A 207 -10.56 13.83 0.95
CA LEU A 207 -10.35 12.55 1.63
C LEU A 207 -10.89 11.38 0.80
N LEU A 208 -12.06 11.51 0.17
CA LEU A 208 -12.62 10.47 -0.68
C LEU A 208 -11.73 10.15 -1.88
N GLU A 209 -11.20 11.18 -2.58
CA GLU A 209 -10.26 10.98 -3.69
C GLU A 209 -8.95 10.30 -3.23
N ILE A 210 -8.44 10.66 -2.05
CA ILE A 210 -7.25 10.03 -1.46
C ILE A 210 -7.50 8.56 -1.15
N LEU A 211 -8.67 8.25 -0.59
CA LEU A 211 -9.05 6.88 -0.24
C LEU A 211 -9.30 6.01 -1.47
N GLU A 212 -9.84 6.58 -2.56
CA GLU A 212 -9.98 5.91 -3.86
C GLU A 212 -8.60 5.62 -4.47
N ASP A 213 -7.71 6.61 -4.52
CA ASP A 213 -6.35 6.42 -5.01
C ASP A 213 -5.58 5.36 -4.19
N LEU A 214 -5.75 5.34 -2.86
CA LEU A 214 -5.15 4.33 -1.98
C LEU A 214 -5.67 2.92 -2.29
N GLU A 215 -6.96 2.78 -2.57
CA GLU A 215 -7.55 1.51 -2.97
C GLU A 215 -6.97 1.02 -4.30
N ILE A 216 -6.91 1.90 -5.32
CA ILE A 216 -6.25 1.59 -6.61
C ILE A 216 -4.79 1.17 -6.40
N LEU A 217 -4.06 1.92 -5.57
CA LEU A 217 -2.64 1.69 -5.29
C LEU A 217 -2.39 0.32 -4.66
N THR A 218 -3.17 -0.02 -3.63
CA THR A 218 -3.04 -1.28 -2.91
C THR A 218 -3.47 -2.48 -3.77
N ASP A 219 -4.51 -2.32 -4.60
CA ASP A 219 -4.98 -3.33 -5.54
C ASP A 219 -3.95 -3.63 -6.62
N ILE A 220 -3.31 -2.60 -7.20
CA ILE A 220 -2.22 -2.79 -8.17
C ILE A 220 -1.10 -3.62 -7.54
N ASN A 221 -0.71 -3.31 -6.30
CA ASN A 221 0.34 -4.06 -5.62
C ASN A 221 -0.03 -5.53 -5.36
N ILE A 222 -1.27 -5.80 -4.94
CA ILE A 222 -1.76 -7.17 -4.75
C ILE A 222 -1.75 -7.96 -6.07
N GLN A 223 -2.22 -7.35 -7.15
CA GLN A 223 -2.33 -8.00 -8.46
C GLN A 223 -0.97 -8.24 -9.11
N LYS A 224 -0.08 -7.24 -9.05
CA LYS A 224 1.20 -7.26 -9.77
C LYS A 224 2.34 -7.84 -8.94
N ARG A 225 2.25 -7.78 -7.61
CA ARG A 225 3.26 -8.27 -6.66
C ARG A 225 4.66 -7.75 -6.98
N PHE A 226 4.77 -6.44 -7.25
CA PHE A 226 6.04 -5.81 -7.56
C PHE A 226 6.98 -5.90 -6.35
N SER A 227 8.11 -6.60 -6.52
CA SER A 227 9.12 -6.70 -5.46
C SER A 227 9.82 -5.36 -5.27
N LEU A 228 9.90 -4.88 -4.03
CA LEU A 228 10.71 -3.72 -3.67
C LEU A 228 12.19 -4.14 -3.48
N GLU A 229 12.79 -4.67 -4.55
CA GLU A 229 14.22 -4.96 -4.63
C GLU A 229 15.03 -3.74 -5.08
N VAL A 230 14.43 -2.94 -5.97
CA VAL A 230 15.00 -1.74 -6.55
C VAL A 230 13.90 -0.69 -6.66
N GLU A 231 14.05 0.39 -5.89
CA GLU A 231 13.06 1.47 -5.75
C GLU A 231 12.72 2.10 -7.10
N GLU A 232 13.72 2.44 -7.93
CA GLU A 232 13.48 3.16 -9.19
C GLU A 232 12.58 2.38 -10.16
N ILE A 233 12.75 1.05 -10.23
CA ILE A 233 11.92 0.20 -11.10
C ILE A 233 10.53 0.03 -10.49
N TYR A 234 10.47 -0.19 -9.18
CA TYR A 234 9.21 -0.34 -8.46
C TYR A 234 8.32 0.89 -8.65
N GLU A 235 8.87 2.08 -8.45
CA GLU A 235 8.14 3.35 -8.58
C GLU A 235 7.65 3.62 -10.01
N LEU A 236 8.46 3.35 -11.04
CA LEU A 236 8.04 3.54 -12.43
C LEU A 236 6.96 2.55 -12.86
N LEU A 237 7.08 1.28 -12.46
CA LEU A 237 6.05 0.27 -12.74
C LEU A 237 4.73 0.63 -12.05
N LEU A 238 4.80 1.03 -10.78
CA LEU A 238 3.63 1.43 -10.02
C LEU A 238 2.99 2.69 -10.61
N SER A 239 3.79 3.72 -10.93
CA SER A 239 3.33 4.95 -11.59
C SER A 239 2.64 4.68 -12.93
N MET A 240 3.17 3.72 -13.71
CA MET A 240 2.59 3.35 -14.98
C MET A 240 1.24 2.64 -14.83
N GLU A 241 1.13 1.69 -13.89
CA GLU A 241 -0.14 1.00 -13.62
C GLU A 241 -1.19 1.97 -13.04
N LEU A 242 -0.78 2.90 -12.17
CA LEU A 242 -1.64 3.97 -11.67
C LEU A 242 -2.14 4.87 -12.80
N ALA A 243 -1.26 5.24 -13.74
CA ALA A 243 -1.64 6.02 -14.92
C ALA A 243 -2.65 5.27 -15.81
N LYS A 244 -2.45 3.96 -16.03
CA LYS A 244 -3.42 3.12 -16.77
C LYS A 244 -4.79 3.06 -16.09
N LYS A 245 -4.81 3.07 -14.75
CA LYS A 245 -6.03 3.11 -13.92
C LYS A 245 -6.59 4.53 -13.73
N LYS A 246 -5.94 5.55 -14.28
CA LYS A 246 -6.31 6.97 -14.16
C LYS A 246 -6.38 7.48 -12.71
N ALA A 247 -5.57 6.93 -11.81
CA ALA A 247 -5.46 7.42 -10.43
C ALA A 247 -5.15 8.93 -10.40
N SER A 248 -5.72 9.69 -9.49
CA SER A 248 -5.58 11.16 -9.43
C SER A 248 -4.14 11.55 -9.07
N GLY A 249 -3.54 10.84 -8.10
CA GLY A 249 -2.23 11.12 -7.51
C GLY A 249 -2.30 11.93 -6.21
N LYS A 250 -3.49 12.26 -5.70
CA LYS A 250 -3.67 13.01 -4.45
C LYS A 250 -3.26 12.23 -3.20
N VAL A 251 -3.21 10.89 -3.28
CA VAL A 251 -2.75 10.05 -2.16
C VAL A 251 -1.29 10.29 -1.77
N PHE A 252 -0.46 10.83 -2.65
CA PHE A 252 0.97 11.02 -2.39
C PHE A 252 1.26 12.33 -1.64
N PRO A 253 2.24 12.35 -0.72
CA PRO A 253 3.14 11.24 -0.38
C PRO A 253 2.48 10.20 0.56
N ILE A 254 2.97 8.96 0.47
CA ILE A 254 2.50 7.81 1.25
C ILE A 254 3.69 7.03 1.83
N THR A 255 3.54 6.45 3.02
CA THR A 255 4.57 5.60 3.61
C THR A 255 4.30 4.12 3.29
N LEU A 256 5.30 3.45 2.71
CA LEU A 256 5.32 2.00 2.47
C LEU A 256 6.12 1.29 3.56
N TYR A 257 5.44 0.44 4.33
CA TYR A 257 6.03 -0.46 5.29
C TYR A 257 6.20 -1.84 4.67
N VAL A 258 7.43 -2.35 4.67
CA VAL A 258 7.74 -3.74 4.35
C VAL A 258 8.00 -4.50 5.64
N ILE A 259 7.04 -5.31 6.06
CA ILE A 259 7.07 -6.00 7.34
C ILE A 259 7.41 -7.48 7.12
N GLU A 260 8.45 -7.96 7.77
CA GLU A 260 8.92 -9.34 7.68
C GLU A 260 8.93 -10.01 9.07
N LEU A 261 8.61 -11.29 9.12
CA LEU A 261 8.79 -12.09 10.32
C LEU A 261 10.26 -12.51 10.44
N SER A 262 10.98 -11.89 11.37
CA SER A 262 12.38 -12.22 11.68
C SER A 262 12.44 -13.02 12.97
N GLY A 263 12.66 -14.34 12.86
CA GLY A 263 12.52 -15.25 14.00
C GLY A 263 11.05 -15.37 14.43
N ASN A 264 10.71 -14.83 15.60
CA ASN A 264 9.36 -14.84 16.17
C ASN A 264 8.74 -13.43 16.28
N VAL A 265 9.32 -12.45 15.60
CA VAL A 265 8.97 -11.02 15.73
C VAL A 265 8.78 -10.38 14.37
N TYR A 266 7.67 -9.66 14.20
CA TYR A 266 7.44 -8.80 13.04
C TYR A 266 8.22 -7.50 13.17
N LEU A 267 9.00 -7.19 12.15
CA LEU A 267 9.81 -5.98 12.05
C LEU A 267 9.51 -5.25 10.74
N ALA A 268 9.44 -3.91 10.78
CA ALA A 268 9.52 -3.11 9.57
C ALA A 268 10.96 -3.16 9.04
N LYS A 269 11.20 -4.01 8.04
CA LYS A 269 12.51 -4.19 7.42
C LYS A 269 12.90 -3.00 6.55
N ASN A 270 11.91 -2.38 5.93
CA ASN A 270 12.08 -1.16 5.18
C ASN A 270 10.86 -0.28 5.39
N VAL A 271 11.08 1.03 5.51
CA VAL A 271 10.06 2.07 5.60
C VAL A 271 10.46 3.14 4.61
N LEU A 272 9.67 3.32 3.56
CA LEU A 272 9.95 4.26 2.49
C LEU A 272 8.82 5.27 2.36
N GLU A 273 9.15 6.53 2.16
CA GLU A 273 8.18 7.51 1.67
C GLU A 273 8.15 7.46 0.15
N LEU A 274 7.00 7.12 -0.41
CA LEU A 274 6.76 7.12 -1.84
C LEU A 274 6.08 8.43 -2.22
N ASP A 275 6.71 9.19 -3.12
CA ASP A 275 6.10 10.34 -3.78
C ASP A 275 6.15 10.15 -5.30
N LEU A 276 5.08 9.57 -5.84
CA LEU A 276 5.00 9.24 -7.26
C LEU A 276 4.40 10.36 -8.11
N ARG A 277 4.16 11.56 -7.59
CA ARG A 277 3.43 12.62 -8.33
C ARG A 277 4.08 12.96 -9.67
N ASN A 278 5.39 13.11 -9.69
CA ASN A 278 6.15 13.43 -10.90
C ASN A 278 6.11 12.27 -11.90
N SER A 279 6.46 11.06 -11.44
CA SER A 279 6.46 9.86 -12.27
C SER A 279 5.07 9.50 -12.80
N LEU A 280 4.02 9.67 -12.00
CA LEU A 280 2.62 9.46 -12.40
C LEU A 280 2.17 10.47 -13.45
N ASN A 281 2.47 11.76 -13.26
CA ASN A 281 2.11 12.79 -14.24
C ASN A 281 2.81 12.54 -15.59
N PHE A 282 4.10 12.20 -15.53
CA PHE A 282 4.86 11.77 -16.69
C PHE A 282 4.21 10.56 -17.39
N MET A 283 3.89 9.51 -16.63
CA MET A 283 3.30 8.28 -17.18
C MET A 283 1.92 8.51 -17.80
N LYS A 284 1.08 9.38 -17.22
CA LYS A 284 -0.22 9.76 -17.79
C LYS A 284 -0.02 10.37 -19.19
N LYS A 285 0.80 11.42 -19.28
CA LYS A 285 1.10 12.10 -20.54
C LYS A 285 1.71 11.15 -21.58
N TYR A 286 2.68 10.34 -21.17
CA TYR A 286 3.31 9.35 -22.03
C TYR A 286 2.30 8.32 -22.58
N ILE A 287 1.44 7.76 -21.74
CA ILE A 287 0.43 6.77 -22.13
C ILE A 287 -0.62 7.38 -23.06
N ASP A 288 -1.04 8.62 -22.81
CA ASP A 288 -2.02 9.29 -23.67
C ASP A 288 -1.43 9.60 -25.04
N ARG A 289 -0.18 10.08 -25.10
CA ARG A 289 0.52 10.37 -26.36
C ARG A 289 0.80 9.11 -27.16
N ILE A 290 1.31 8.04 -26.54
CA ILE A 290 1.64 6.82 -27.30
C ILE A 290 0.38 6.20 -27.92
N LYS A 291 -0.77 6.25 -27.24
CA LYS A 291 -2.07 5.83 -27.79
C LYS A 291 -2.52 6.67 -28.98
N ASN A 292 -2.14 7.95 -29.02
CA ASN A 292 -2.48 8.84 -30.14
C ASN A 292 -1.50 8.71 -31.32
N TYR A 293 -0.22 8.42 -31.05
CA TYR A 293 0.82 8.24 -32.07
C TYR A 293 0.80 6.89 -32.76
N SER A 294 0.35 5.85 -32.06
CA SER A 294 0.26 4.51 -32.62
C SER A 294 -1.21 4.12 -32.78
N MET A 295 -1.61 3.85 -34.02
CA MET A 295 -2.71 2.92 -34.26
C MET A 295 -2.31 1.57 -33.66
N PHE A 296 -2.53 1.37 -32.36
CA PHE A 296 -2.41 0.06 -31.71
C PHE A 296 -3.50 -0.84 -32.29
N GLU A 297 -3.24 -1.43 -33.46
CA GLU A 297 -4.12 -2.39 -34.13
C GLU A 297 -4.15 -3.78 -33.44
N SER A 298 -3.60 -3.93 -32.24
CA SER A 298 -3.80 -5.15 -31.47
C SER A 298 -3.81 -4.88 -29.97
N SER A 299 -4.73 -5.53 -29.27
CA SER A 299 -4.91 -5.53 -27.82
C SER A 299 -3.71 -6.06 -27.02
N ASP A 300 -2.66 -6.54 -27.70
CA ASP A 300 -1.51 -7.26 -27.11
C ASP A 300 -0.17 -6.52 -27.19
N ALA A 301 -0.07 -5.40 -27.91
CA ALA A 301 1.20 -4.70 -28.04
C ALA A 301 1.52 -3.91 -26.75
N LYS A 302 2.60 -4.31 -26.06
CA LYS A 302 3.06 -3.68 -24.83
C LYS A 302 3.70 -2.33 -25.12
N ILE A 303 3.51 -1.40 -24.18
CA ILE A 303 4.13 -0.08 -24.21
C ILE A 303 5.66 -0.28 -24.12
N PRO A 304 6.49 0.28 -25.02
CA PRO A 304 7.93 0.00 -25.09
C PRO A 304 8.70 0.33 -23.80
N LEU A 305 8.31 1.40 -23.09
CA LEU A 305 8.88 1.71 -21.77
C LEU A 305 8.53 0.63 -20.74
N GLU A 306 7.33 0.07 -20.78
CA GLU A 306 6.92 -1.04 -19.93
C GLU A 306 7.76 -2.29 -20.19
N GLU A 307 8.03 -2.60 -21.46
CA GLU A 307 8.91 -3.72 -21.83
C GLU A 307 10.32 -3.54 -21.28
N LEU A 308 10.86 -2.31 -21.33
CA LEU A 308 12.16 -1.97 -20.77
C LEU A 308 12.21 -2.18 -19.26
N LEU A 309 11.16 -1.76 -18.52
CA LEU A 309 11.06 -1.98 -17.07
C LEU A 309 11.03 -3.48 -16.72
N TYR A 310 10.24 -4.29 -17.43
CA TYR A 310 10.22 -5.73 -17.19
C TYR A 310 11.54 -6.42 -17.56
N LEU A 311 12.25 -5.91 -18.57
CA LEU A 311 13.57 -6.42 -18.91
C LEU A 311 14.58 -6.11 -17.81
N ALA A 312 14.56 -4.89 -17.26
CA ALA A 312 15.38 -4.50 -16.11
C ALA A 312 15.12 -5.39 -14.88
N LEU A 313 13.85 -5.69 -14.56
CA LEU A 313 13.51 -6.64 -13.50
C LEU A 313 14.07 -8.05 -13.74
N LYS A 314 14.12 -8.49 -15.00
CA LYS A 314 14.67 -9.81 -15.34
C LYS A 314 16.18 -9.85 -15.22
N GLU A 315 16.87 -8.76 -15.57
CA GLU A 315 18.33 -8.65 -15.42
C GLU A 315 18.73 -8.76 -13.95
N LEU A 316 18.03 -8.06 -13.06
CA LEU A 316 18.32 -8.06 -11.62
C LEU A 316 18.18 -9.43 -10.94
N LYS A 317 17.40 -10.35 -11.51
CA LYS A 317 17.24 -11.71 -10.99
C LYS A 317 18.39 -12.64 -11.34
N ASN A 318 19.25 -12.26 -12.29
CA ASN A 318 20.38 -13.08 -12.71
C ASN A 318 21.66 -12.64 -11.98
N PRO A 319 22.55 -13.57 -11.59
CA PRO A 319 23.87 -13.23 -11.08
C PRO A 319 24.64 -12.35 -12.07
N ILE A 320 25.31 -11.32 -11.56
CA ILE A 320 26.20 -10.47 -12.35
C ILE A 320 27.38 -11.33 -12.81
N ASN A 321 27.49 -11.56 -14.11
CA ASN A 321 28.68 -12.14 -14.75
C ASN A 321 29.39 -11.06 -15.55
N GLU A 322 30.69 -11.23 -15.80
CA GLU A 322 31.53 -10.25 -16.52
C GLU A 322 30.97 -9.86 -17.91
N ASP A 323 30.14 -10.71 -18.53
CA ASP A 323 29.46 -10.46 -19.83
C ASP A 323 28.00 -9.95 -19.72
N ASN A 324 27.43 -9.87 -18.52
CA ASN A 324 26.07 -9.39 -18.25
C ASN A 324 26.14 -8.01 -17.57
N GLU A 325 26.47 -6.98 -18.33
CA GLU A 325 26.19 -5.62 -17.90
C GLU A 325 24.66 -5.49 -17.76
N ASN A 326 24.16 -5.13 -16.57
CA ASN A 326 22.73 -4.90 -16.29
C ASN A 326 22.25 -3.63 -17.01
N LEU A 327 22.31 -3.66 -18.34
CA LEU A 327 22.13 -2.51 -19.22
C LEU A 327 20.71 -1.99 -19.15
N ALA A 328 19.69 -2.85 -19.20
CA ALA A 328 18.31 -2.40 -19.05
C ALA A 328 18.09 -1.73 -17.69
N TYR A 329 18.67 -2.28 -16.62
CA TYR A 329 18.61 -1.63 -15.30
C TYR A 329 19.26 -0.24 -15.29
N ILE A 330 20.48 -0.10 -15.80
CA ILE A 330 21.18 1.19 -15.88
C ILE A 330 20.35 2.19 -16.69
N MET A 331 19.78 1.76 -17.81
CA MET A 331 18.94 2.60 -18.66
C MET A 331 17.69 3.08 -17.92
N VAL A 332 16.99 2.19 -17.21
CA VAL A 332 15.81 2.54 -16.41
C VAL A 332 16.17 3.51 -15.29
N LYS A 333 17.31 3.30 -14.63
CA LYS A 333 17.79 4.19 -13.57
C LYS A 333 18.08 5.60 -14.08
N ASP A 334 18.73 5.70 -15.24
CA ASP A 334 18.99 7.00 -15.89
C ASP A 334 17.68 7.69 -16.27
N LEU A 335 16.71 6.94 -16.84
CA LEU A 335 15.37 7.46 -17.16
C LEU A 335 14.62 7.92 -15.90
N TYR A 336 14.63 7.13 -14.83
CA TYR A 336 13.99 7.47 -13.56
C TYR A 336 14.50 8.81 -13.02
N ARG A 337 15.82 9.00 -12.99
CA ARG A 337 16.46 10.24 -12.54
C ARG A 337 16.06 11.42 -13.42
N ALA A 338 16.02 11.22 -14.73
CA ALA A 338 15.64 12.26 -15.67
C ALA A 338 14.16 12.66 -15.50
N ILE A 339 13.25 11.68 -15.40
CA ILE A 339 11.81 11.89 -15.20
C ILE A 339 11.58 12.68 -13.89
N ASN A 340 12.17 12.23 -12.79
CA ASN A 340 11.97 12.88 -11.49
C ASN A 340 12.72 14.21 -11.34
N SER A 341 13.66 14.54 -12.24
CA SER A 341 14.27 15.87 -12.28
C SER A 341 13.32 16.97 -12.75
N GLY A 342 12.27 16.61 -13.51
CA GLY A 342 11.33 17.54 -14.13
C GLY A 342 11.92 18.45 -15.21
N LYS A 343 13.19 18.26 -15.59
CA LYS A 343 13.90 19.10 -16.57
C LYS A 343 13.98 18.41 -17.92
N VAL A 344 13.39 19.04 -18.94
CA VAL A 344 13.35 18.51 -20.31
C VAL A 344 14.75 18.27 -20.86
N GLU A 345 15.70 19.18 -20.58
CA GLU A 345 17.07 19.09 -21.08
C GLU A 345 17.83 17.87 -20.50
N ILE A 346 17.52 17.48 -19.26
CA ILE A 346 18.12 16.29 -18.64
C ILE A 346 17.55 15.04 -19.31
N LEU A 347 16.25 15.01 -19.59
CA LEU A 347 15.61 13.89 -20.29
C LEU A 347 16.11 13.77 -21.73
N GLU A 348 16.22 14.87 -22.47
CA GLU A 348 16.78 14.88 -23.83
C GLU A 348 18.21 14.32 -23.85
N ASN A 349 19.08 14.80 -22.96
CA ASN A 349 20.45 14.31 -22.86
C ASN A 349 20.48 12.83 -22.47
N THR A 350 19.62 12.41 -21.54
CA THR A 350 19.50 11.01 -21.13
C THR A 350 19.07 10.14 -22.30
N LEU A 351 18.02 10.54 -23.03
CA LEU A 351 17.55 9.80 -24.21
C LEU A 351 18.60 9.75 -25.30
N TYR A 352 19.32 10.83 -25.56
CA TYR A 352 20.44 10.82 -26.51
C TYR A 352 21.51 9.80 -26.13
N LEU A 353 21.93 9.78 -24.86
CA LEU A 353 22.92 8.82 -24.36
C LEU A 353 22.41 7.38 -24.42
N LEU A 354 21.14 7.16 -24.07
CA LEU A 354 20.48 5.85 -24.18
C LEU A 354 20.41 5.39 -25.64
N LEU A 355 20.05 6.29 -26.55
CA LEU A 355 19.96 6.01 -27.97
C LEU A 355 21.32 5.59 -28.55
N ARG A 356 22.37 6.32 -28.15
CA ARG A 356 23.76 6.01 -28.52
C ARG A 356 24.21 4.66 -27.95
N LYS A 357 23.94 4.38 -26.67
CA LYS A 357 24.27 3.09 -26.04
C LYS A 357 23.56 1.93 -26.73
N GLY A 358 22.28 2.08 -27.05
CA GLY A 358 21.53 1.03 -27.74
C GLY A 358 21.93 0.84 -29.21
N HIS A 359 22.43 1.86 -29.90
CA HIS A 359 23.08 1.67 -31.20
C HIS A 359 24.30 0.74 -31.10
N SER A 360 25.14 0.94 -30.08
CA SER A 360 26.28 0.05 -29.81
C SER A 360 25.84 -1.39 -29.54
N ILE A 361 24.77 -1.58 -28.75
CA ILE A 361 24.17 -2.91 -28.49
C ILE A 361 23.73 -3.57 -29.80
N LEU A 362 22.99 -2.85 -30.65
CA LEU A 362 22.49 -3.33 -31.94
C LEU A 362 23.61 -3.68 -32.94
N SER A 363 24.77 -3.03 -32.84
CA SER A 363 25.90 -3.22 -33.75
C SER A 363 26.81 -4.41 -33.39
N SER A 364 26.66 -4.96 -32.18
CA SER A 364 27.54 -6.02 -31.66
C SER A 364 27.08 -7.43 -32.08
N LYS A 365 28.03 -8.34 -32.37
CA LYS A 365 27.75 -9.68 -32.96
C LYS A 365 27.31 -10.77 -31.98
N SER A 366 27.03 -10.45 -30.72
CA SER A 366 26.65 -11.45 -29.70
C SER A 366 25.24 -12.02 -29.93
N SER A 367 25.09 -13.34 -29.77
CA SER A 367 23.87 -14.13 -30.02
C SER A 367 23.13 -14.56 -28.75
N SER A 368 23.46 -14.00 -27.59
CA SER A 368 22.81 -14.38 -26.33
C SER A 368 21.32 -14.01 -26.32
N LYS A 369 20.48 -14.86 -25.72
CA LYS A 369 19.02 -14.68 -25.65
C LYS A 369 18.62 -13.38 -24.93
N SER A 370 19.34 -13.02 -23.86
CA SER A 370 19.11 -11.78 -23.12
C SER A 370 19.36 -10.56 -23.99
N LYS A 371 20.44 -10.57 -24.78
CA LYS A 371 20.76 -9.49 -25.71
C LYS A 371 19.76 -9.37 -26.85
N LEU A 372 19.31 -10.48 -27.43
CA LEU A 372 18.26 -10.47 -28.45
C LEU A 372 16.95 -9.84 -27.94
N ASN A 373 16.61 -10.05 -26.66
CA ASN A 373 15.46 -9.38 -26.05
C ASN A 373 15.71 -7.88 -25.88
N LEU A 374 16.90 -7.49 -25.40
CA LEU A 374 17.29 -6.08 -25.28
C LEU A 374 17.28 -5.36 -26.63
N GLU A 375 17.79 -5.98 -27.69
CA GLU A 375 17.75 -5.44 -29.05
C GLU A 375 16.32 -5.23 -29.57
N LYS A 376 15.41 -6.19 -29.32
CA LYS A 376 14.00 -6.07 -29.73
C LYS A 376 13.30 -4.93 -28.99
N THR A 377 13.43 -4.90 -27.67
CA THR A 377 12.84 -3.85 -26.82
C THR A 377 13.40 -2.49 -27.21
N PHE A 378 14.71 -2.39 -27.44
CA PHE A 378 15.35 -1.14 -27.82
C PHE A 378 14.96 -0.66 -29.24
N LYS A 379 14.85 -1.56 -30.22
CA LYS A 379 14.29 -1.21 -31.55
C LYS A 379 12.89 -0.63 -31.45
N SER A 380 12.07 -1.16 -30.54
CA SER A 380 10.73 -0.61 -30.29
C SER A 380 10.81 0.75 -29.61
N PHE A 381 11.61 0.86 -28.54
CA PHE A 381 11.83 2.09 -27.78
C PHE A 381 12.35 3.25 -28.64
N ALA A 382 13.29 2.98 -29.55
CA ALA A 382 13.95 3.98 -30.38
C ALA A 382 13.11 4.49 -31.57
N LYS A 383 11.87 4.01 -31.75
CA LYS A 383 10.98 4.56 -32.77
C LYS A 383 10.67 6.03 -32.46
N GLU A 384 10.67 6.87 -33.48
CA GLU A 384 10.47 8.32 -33.36
C GLU A 384 9.25 8.69 -32.51
N GLY A 385 8.08 8.11 -32.80
CA GLY A 385 6.85 8.38 -32.03
C GLY A 385 6.96 8.04 -30.53
N ASN A 386 7.76 7.05 -30.17
CA ASN A 386 7.99 6.69 -28.76
C ASN A 386 8.93 7.68 -28.08
N ILE A 387 10.00 8.09 -28.77
CA ILE A 387 10.94 9.10 -28.26
C ILE A 387 10.24 10.44 -28.08
N ILE A 388 9.43 10.87 -29.06
CA ILE A 388 8.59 12.07 -28.94
C ILE A 388 7.65 11.93 -27.74
N SER A 389 6.91 10.83 -27.63
CA SER A 389 5.98 10.62 -26.51
C SER A 389 6.66 10.67 -25.14
N ILE A 390 7.91 10.20 -25.03
CA ILE A 390 8.71 10.29 -23.79
C ILE A 390 9.12 11.74 -23.52
N LEU A 391 9.67 12.44 -24.50
CA LEU A 391 10.09 13.85 -24.35
C LEU A 391 8.95 14.73 -23.89
N GLU A 392 7.83 14.59 -24.57
CA GLU A 392 6.66 15.38 -24.26
C GLU A 392 5.87 14.84 -23.05
N GLY A 393 6.31 13.72 -22.47
CA GLY A 393 5.82 13.24 -21.16
C GLY A 393 6.22 14.18 -20.01
N ILE A 394 7.30 14.96 -20.17
CA ILE A 394 7.69 16.00 -19.20
C ILE A 394 6.94 17.32 -19.44
N LEU A 395 6.71 17.68 -20.72
CA LEU A 395 5.97 18.88 -21.15
C LEU A 395 4.50 18.82 -20.71
#